data_AF-A0A109LWD6-F1
#
_entry.id   AF-A0A109LWD6-F1
#
_cell.length_a   1.000
_cell.length_b   1.000
_cell.length_c   1.000
_cell.angle_alpha   90.00
_cell.angle_beta   90.00
_cell.angle_gamma   90.00
#
_symmetry.space_group_name_H-M   'P 1'
#
loop_
_entity.id
_entity.type
_entity.pdbx_description
1 polymer ?
#
loop_
_entity_poly.entity_id
_entity_poly.type
_entity_poly.pdbx_seq_one_letter_code
_entity_poly.pdbx_strand_id
1 'polypeptide(L)'
;MSAMSHPFDLAQATMLPPAETGPRDAPDSTVLAEQWQAVHEAAAAVGNLAQLGREPLSSQIAELPQRAAQKGGRSYELAARGIDDLAAVMQPGLRALLSLTAEGQDTTAAALTLWREFHTARRAIVDLVDAA
;
A
#
# COMPACT_ATOMS: atom_id res chain seq x y z
N MET A 1 -37.26 41.00 -10.97
CA MET A 1 -36.31 39.88 -10.86
C MET A 1 -35.07 40.27 -11.64
N SER A 2 -34.06 40.82 -10.96
CA SER A 2 -32.79 41.19 -11.58
C SER A 2 -31.75 40.17 -11.17
N ALA A 3 -31.21 39.44 -12.14
CA ALA A 3 -30.11 38.51 -11.93
C ALA A 3 -28.85 39.31 -11.58
N MET A 4 -28.25 39.03 -10.42
CA MET A 4 -26.97 39.61 -10.04
C MET A 4 -25.86 38.93 -10.85
N SER A 5 -25.37 39.61 -11.89
CA SER A 5 -24.13 39.26 -12.57
C SER A 5 -22.96 39.80 -11.76
N HIS A 6 -22.40 39.00 -10.85
CA HIS A 6 -21.11 39.30 -10.24
C HIS A 6 -20.00 38.79 -11.18
N PRO A 7 -19.22 39.66 -11.83
CA PRO A 7 -18.01 39.22 -12.51
C PRO A 7 -17.03 38.68 -11.46
N PHE A 8 -16.60 37.44 -11.62
CA PHE A 8 -15.49 36.87 -10.85
C PHE A 8 -14.22 37.66 -11.21
N ASP A 9 -13.79 38.58 -10.34
CA ASP A 9 -12.59 39.39 -10.54
C ASP A 9 -11.34 38.56 -10.17
N LEU A 10 -10.69 38.00 -11.19
CA LEU A 10 -9.45 37.24 -11.04
C LEU A 10 -8.23 38.14 -10.78
N ALA A 11 -8.34 39.47 -10.90
CA ALA A 11 -7.22 40.37 -10.67
C ALA A 11 -6.78 40.43 -9.19
N GLN A 12 -7.66 40.02 -8.27
CA GLN A 12 -7.36 39.89 -6.84
C GLN A 12 -7.22 38.44 -6.37
N ALA A 13 -7.23 37.46 -7.27
CA ALA A 13 -6.87 36.10 -6.89
C ALA A 13 -5.39 36.09 -6.52
N THR A 14 -5.08 36.02 -5.22
CA THR A 14 -3.74 35.68 -4.75
C THR A 14 -3.38 34.35 -5.39
N MET A 15 -2.56 34.41 -6.44
CA MET A 15 -1.96 33.21 -7.04
C MET A 15 -1.18 32.54 -5.92
N LEU A 16 -1.64 31.37 -5.49
CA LEU A 16 -0.86 30.51 -4.63
C LEU A 16 0.50 30.35 -5.34
N PRO A 17 1.63 30.58 -4.67
CA PRO A 17 2.92 30.34 -5.29
C PRO A 17 2.91 28.93 -5.88
N PRO A 18 3.53 28.71 -7.07
CA PRO A 18 3.66 27.35 -7.60
C PRO A 18 4.19 26.49 -6.46
N ALA A 19 3.46 25.42 -6.13
CA ALA A 19 3.82 24.54 -5.03
C ALA A 19 5.31 24.25 -5.14
N GLU A 20 6.09 24.68 -4.14
CA GLU A 20 7.54 24.65 -4.24
C GLU A 20 7.97 23.20 -4.50
N THR A 21 8.32 22.91 -5.75
CA THR A 21 9.08 21.72 -6.12
C THR A 21 10.52 21.96 -5.68
N GLY A 22 10.72 22.14 -4.37
CA GLY A 22 12.02 21.89 -3.77
C GLY A 22 12.43 20.45 -4.05
N PRO A 23 13.72 20.09 -3.93
CA PRO A 23 14.13 18.71 -4.05
C PRO A 23 13.35 17.92 -3.01
N ARG A 24 12.34 17.14 -3.45
CA ARG A 24 11.79 16.09 -2.60
C ARG A 24 12.98 15.20 -2.29
N ASP A 25 13.25 14.97 -1.01
CA ASP A 25 14.25 13.98 -0.61
C ASP A 25 14.01 12.73 -1.46
N ALA A 26 15.09 12.21 -2.03
CA ALA A 26 15.00 11.08 -2.92
C ALA A 26 14.25 9.96 -2.17
N PRO A 27 13.19 9.39 -2.76
CA PRO A 27 12.35 8.41 -2.08
C PRO A 27 13.21 7.29 -1.50
N ASP A 28 13.10 7.06 -0.19
CA ASP A 28 13.91 6.04 0.48
C ASP A 28 13.39 4.65 0.12
N SER A 29 13.99 4.06 -0.91
CA SER A 29 13.68 2.72 -1.37
C SER A 29 13.99 1.64 -0.33
N THR A 30 14.87 1.91 0.65
CA THR A 30 15.25 0.94 1.67
C THR A 30 14.14 0.77 2.69
N VAL A 31 13.60 1.87 3.21
CA VAL A 31 12.45 1.87 4.12
C VAL A 31 11.23 1.21 3.46
N LEU A 32 10.96 1.56 2.20
CA LEU A 32 9.85 0.96 1.46
C LEU A 32 10.05 -0.55 1.24
N ALA A 33 11.30 -0.98 0.98
CA ALA A 33 11.63 -2.39 0.82
C ALA A 33 11.49 -3.18 2.13
N GLU A 34 11.90 -2.61 3.25
CA GLU A 34 11.73 -3.22 4.58
C GLU A 34 10.24 -3.40 4.91
N GLN A 35 9.41 -2.38 4.68
CA GLN A 35 7.96 -2.49 4.88
C GLN A 35 7.34 -3.53 3.95
N TRP A 36 7.74 -3.54 2.69
CA TRP A 36 7.27 -4.52 1.71
C TRP A 36 7.61 -5.96 2.11
N GLN A 37 8.83 -6.17 2.59
CA GLN A 37 9.25 -7.46 3.11
C GLN A 37 8.44 -7.84 4.37
N ALA A 38 8.26 -6.91 5.31
CA ALA A 38 7.51 -7.15 6.54
C ALA A 38 6.06 -7.58 6.27
N VAL A 39 5.35 -6.93 5.33
CA VAL A 39 3.98 -7.36 4.98
C VAL A 39 3.95 -8.73 4.30
N HIS A 40 4.98 -9.10 3.54
CA HIS A 40 5.10 -10.45 2.96
C HIS A 40 5.41 -11.52 4.01
N GLU A 41 6.22 -11.20 5.02
CA GLU A 41 6.46 -12.09 6.15
C GLU A 41 5.18 -12.30 6.97
N ALA A 42 4.41 -11.24 7.22
CA ALA A 42 3.09 -11.35 7.83
C ALA A 42 2.14 -12.22 6.98
N ALA A 43 2.12 -12.04 5.66
CA ALA A 43 1.31 -12.86 4.76
C ALA A 43 1.72 -14.33 4.74
N ALA A 44 3.02 -14.62 4.84
CA ALA A 44 3.52 -15.98 4.96
C ALA A 44 3.07 -16.63 6.28
N ALA A 45 3.09 -15.88 7.40
CA ALA A 45 2.56 -16.36 8.67
C ALA A 45 1.04 -16.63 8.60
N VAL A 46 0.27 -15.74 7.96
CA VAL A 46 -1.16 -15.96 7.70
C VAL A 46 -1.38 -17.19 6.81
N GLY A 47 -0.54 -17.40 5.79
CA GLY A 47 -0.59 -18.58 4.93
C GLY A 47 -0.39 -19.88 5.70
N ASN A 48 0.56 -19.91 6.63
CA ASN A 48 0.77 -21.07 7.51
C ASN A 48 -0.47 -21.37 8.38
N LEU A 49 -1.10 -20.34 8.95
CA LEU A 49 -2.34 -20.48 9.71
C LEU A 49 -3.52 -20.96 8.84
N ALA A 50 -3.50 -20.60 7.55
CA ALA A 50 -4.46 -21.07 6.55
C ALA A 50 -4.13 -22.49 6.01
N GLN A 51 -3.12 -23.17 6.57
CA GLN A 51 -2.62 -24.47 6.09
C GLN A 51 -2.15 -24.46 4.63
N LEU A 52 -1.69 -23.30 4.17
CA LEU A 52 -1.07 -23.11 2.87
C LEU A 52 0.45 -23.21 3.01
N GLY A 53 1.12 -23.67 1.95
CA GLY A 53 2.56 -23.51 1.83
C GLY A 53 2.94 -22.06 1.53
N ARG A 54 4.23 -21.73 1.69
CA ARG A 54 4.76 -20.42 1.27
C ARG A 54 4.64 -20.28 -0.26
N GLU A 55 4.01 -19.19 -0.70
CA GLU A 55 3.97 -18.82 -2.12
C GLU A 55 5.39 -18.42 -2.58
N PRO A 56 5.86 -18.90 -3.75
CA PRO A 56 7.07 -18.37 -4.37
C PRO A 56 6.83 -16.92 -4.84
N LEU A 57 7.71 -16.00 -4.43
CA LEU A 57 7.68 -14.62 -4.93
C LEU A 57 8.34 -14.52 -6.31
N SER A 58 7.65 -13.92 -7.26
CA SER A 58 8.25 -13.53 -8.54
C SER A 58 9.11 -12.28 -8.40
N SER A 59 10.08 -12.06 -9.30
CA SER A 59 10.86 -10.82 -9.36
C SER A 59 9.98 -9.59 -9.54
N GLN A 60 8.87 -9.70 -10.29
CA GLN A 60 7.89 -8.62 -10.43
C GLN A 60 7.34 -8.18 -9.06
N ILE A 61 7.09 -9.10 -8.14
CA ILE A 61 6.61 -8.73 -6.80
C ILE A 61 7.78 -8.26 -5.93
N ALA A 62 8.89 -9.00 -5.91
CA ALA A 62 10.00 -8.74 -5.00
C ALA A 62 10.65 -7.36 -5.23
N GLU A 63 10.83 -6.96 -6.48
CA GLU A 63 11.55 -5.73 -6.86
C GLU A 63 10.64 -4.49 -6.93
N LEU A 64 9.38 -4.59 -6.51
CA LEU A 64 8.42 -3.49 -6.59
C LEU A 64 8.92 -2.20 -5.89
N PRO A 65 9.51 -2.23 -4.68
CA PRO A 65 10.01 -1.02 -4.01
C PRO A 65 11.08 -0.30 -4.81
N GLN A 66 12.02 -1.04 -5.39
CA GLN A 66 13.10 -0.49 -6.22
C GLN A 66 12.53 0.09 -7.52
N ARG A 67 11.61 -0.62 -8.19
CA ARG A 67 10.96 -0.11 -9.41
C ARG A 67 10.14 1.16 -9.14
N ALA A 68 9.40 1.19 -8.04
CA ALA A 68 8.62 2.35 -7.63
C ALA A 68 9.52 3.57 -7.34
N ALA A 69 10.65 3.37 -6.65
CA ALA A 69 11.62 4.42 -6.40
C ALA A 69 12.32 4.93 -7.67
N GLN A 70 12.64 4.03 -8.61
CA GLN A 70 13.22 4.40 -9.90
C GLN A 70 12.26 5.23 -10.76
N LYS A 71 10.96 4.88 -10.77
CA LYS A 71 9.92 5.69 -11.43
C LYS A 71 9.70 7.03 -10.71
N GLY A 72 9.80 7.03 -9.39
CA GLY A 72 9.58 8.20 -8.54
C GLY A 72 8.15 8.74 -8.61
N GLY A 73 7.96 9.98 -8.16
CA GLY A 73 6.71 10.72 -8.28
C GLY A 73 5.47 9.94 -7.84
N ARG A 74 4.43 9.95 -8.68
CA ARG A 74 3.15 9.30 -8.40
C ARG A 74 3.27 7.79 -8.20
N SER A 75 4.15 7.11 -8.93
CA SER A 75 4.31 5.65 -8.82
C SER A 75 4.88 5.27 -7.45
N TYR A 76 5.85 6.04 -6.94
CA TYR A 76 6.35 5.85 -5.58
C TYR A 76 5.29 6.15 -4.52
N GLU A 77 4.57 7.27 -4.66
CA GLU A 77 3.50 7.65 -3.72
C GLU A 77 2.39 6.58 -3.64
N LEU A 78 1.99 6.01 -4.78
CA LEU A 78 1.01 4.92 -4.85
C LEU A 78 1.54 3.63 -4.20
N ALA A 79 2.80 3.27 -4.44
CA ALA A 79 3.42 2.10 -3.82
C ALA A 79 3.49 2.25 -2.30
N ALA A 80 4.01 3.37 -1.81
CA ALA A 80 4.11 3.67 -0.38
C ALA A 80 2.75 3.60 0.30
N ARG A 81 1.75 4.28 -0.27
CA ARG A 81 0.40 4.26 0.30
C ARG A 81 -0.22 2.87 0.33
N GLY A 82 -0.09 2.12 -0.76
CA GLY A 82 -0.62 0.75 -0.84
C GLY A 82 0.05 -0.19 0.16
N ILE A 83 1.35 -0.04 0.38
CA ILE A 83 2.11 -0.82 1.37
C ILE A 83 1.68 -0.48 2.80
N ASP A 84 1.49 0.80 3.10
CA ASP A 84 0.94 1.24 4.39
C ASP A 84 -0.47 0.69 4.64
N ASP A 85 -1.35 0.74 3.64
CA ASP A 85 -2.70 0.20 3.74
C ASP A 85 -2.70 -1.33 3.94
N LEU A 86 -1.79 -2.04 3.27
CA LEU A 86 -1.56 -3.47 3.52
C LEU A 86 -1.12 -3.73 4.97
N ALA A 87 -0.14 -2.97 5.47
CA ALA A 87 0.33 -3.12 6.85
C ALA A 87 -0.80 -2.87 7.87
N ALA A 88 -1.63 -1.85 7.63
CA ALA A 88 -2.76 -1.49 8.46
C ALA A 88 -3.82 -2.59 8.57
N VAL A 89 -3.97 -3.44 7.54
CA VAL A 89 -4.87 -4.60 7.55
C VAL A 89 -4.17 -5.83 8.14
N MET A 90 -2.94 -6.10 7.70
CA MET A 90 -2.22 -7.34 8.02
C MET A 90 -1.84 -7.43 9.50
N GLN A 91 -1.35 -6.34 10.10
CA GLN A 91 -0.87 -6.35 11.48
C GLN A 91 -1.98 -6.70 12.50
N PRO A 92 -3.15 -6.01 12.52
CA PRO A 92 -4.22 -6.39 13.43
C PRO A 92 -4.84 -7.74 13.09
N GLY A 93 -4.97 -8.08 11.80
CA GLY A 93 -5.52 -9.36 11.36
C GLY A 93 -4.68 -10.56 11.83
N LEU A 94 -3.37 -10.52 11.60
CA LEU A 94 -2.45 -11.57 12.07
C LEU A 94 -2.45 -11.65 13.59
N ARG A 95 -2.43 -10.52 14.31
CA ARG A 95 -2.49 -10.51 15.78
C ARG A 95 -3.76 -11.20 16.30
N ALA A 96 -4.92 -10.93 15.71
CA ALA A 96 -6.18 -11.56 16.09
C ALA A 96 -6.16 -13.08 15.83
N LEU A 97 -5.64 -13.51 14.68
CA LEU A 97 -5.52 -14.94 14.35
C LEU A 97 -4.58 -15.66 15.32
N LEU A 98 -3.44 -15.05 15.69
CA LEU A 98 -2.51 -15.62 16.65
C LEU A 98 -3.13 -15.75 18.05
N SER A 99 -3.88 -14.74 18.51
CA SER A 99 -4.59 -14.81 19.79
C SER A 99 -5.62 -15.94 19.83
N LEU A 100 -6.48 -16.05 18.81
CA LEU A 100 -7.49 -17.10 18.74
C LEU A 100 -6.86 -18.50 18.61
N THR A 101 -5.78 -18.61 17.85
CA THR A 101 -5.03 -19.88 17.71
C THR A 101 -4.41 -20.30 19.05
N ALA A 102 -3.90 -19.35 19.84
CA ALA A 102 -3.38 -19.63 21.19
C ALA A 102 -4.46 -20.10 22.17
N GLU A 103 -5.73 -19.73 21.94
CA GLU A 103 -6.90 -20.24 22.66
C GLU A 103 -7.41 -21.60 22.14
N GLY A 104 -6.74 -22.18 21.13
CA GLY A 104 -7.11 -23.46 20.53
C GLY A 104 -8.28 -23.39 19.55
N GLN A 105 -8.68 -22.19 19.12
CA GLN A 105 -9.71 -22.00 18.11
C GLN A 105 -9.18 -22.35 16.72
N ASP A 106 -10.03 -22.94 15.87
CA ASP A 106 -9.71 -23.11 14.45
C ASP A 106 -9.85 -21.78 13.72
N THR A 107 -8.72 -21.23 13.27
CA THR A 107 -8.63 -19.95 12.56
C THR A 107 -8.43 -20.11 11.06
N THR A 108 -8.42 -21.35 10.53
CA THR A 108 -8.03 -21.67 9.15
C THR A 108 -8.84 -20.89 8.11
N ALA A 109 -10.17 -20.81 8.27
CA ALA A 109 -11.05 -20.11 7.32
C ALA A 109 -10.84 -18.58 7.34
N ALA A 110 -10.63 -18.00 8.52
CA ALA A 110 -10.35 -16.58 8.67
C ALA A 110 -8.97 -16.22 8.10
N ALA A 111 -7.96 -17.06 8.37
CA ALA A 111 -6.63 -16.92 7.81
C ALA A 111 -6.63 -17.02 6.28
N LEU A 112 -7.37 -17.98 5.70
CA LEU A 112 -7.52 -18.11 4.25
C LEU A 112 -8.15 -16.87 3.61
N THR A 113 -9.12 -16.27 4.29
CA THR A 113 -9.77 -15.04 3.81
C THR A 113 -8.78 -13.89 3.78
N LEU A 114 -8.09 -13.63 4.90
CA LEU A 114 -7.08 -12.57 4.99
C LEU A 114 -5.93 -12.78 3.97
N TRP A 115 -5.50 -14.02 3.78
CA TRP A 115 -4.50 -14.36 2.77
C TRP A 115 -4.98 -13.96 1.37
N ARG A 116 -6.21 -14.29 0.97
CA ARG A 116 -6.74 -13.91 -0.36
C ARG A 116 -6.84 -12.40 -0.54
N GLU A 117 -7.24 -11.67 0.50
CA GLU A 117 -7.30 -10.20 0.47
C GLU A 117 -5.91 -9.60 0.28
N PHE A 118 -4.88 -10.10 1.00
CA PHE A 118 -3.49 -9.69 0.80
C PHE A 118 -3.05 -9.87 -0.65
N HIS A 119 -3.27 -11.04 -1.25
CA HIS A 119 -2.86 -11.30 -2.63
C HIS A 119 -3.58 -10.39 -3.64
N THR A 120 -4.86 -10.11 -3.40
CA THR A 120 -5.66 -9.22 -4.25
C THR A 120 -5.14 -7.79 -4.17
N ALA A 121 -4.94 -7.27 -2.96
CA ALA A 121 -4.41 -5.92 -2.74
C ALA A 121 -2.97 -5.77 -3.26
N ARG A 122 -2.10 -6.76 -2.99
CA ARG A 122 -0.73 -6.79 -3.52
C ARG A 122 -0.69 -6.69 -5.04
N ARG A 123 -1.53 -7.47 -5.73
CA ARG A 123 -1.62 -7.43 -7.20
C ARG A 123 -2.06 -6.04 -7.68
N ALA A 124 -3.05 -5.44 -7.03
CA ALA A 124 -3.51 -4.10 -7.39
C ALA A 124 -2.39 -3.03 -7.24
N ILE A 125 -1.54 -3.14 -6.21
CA ILE A 125 -0.39 -2.24 -6.04
C ILE A 125 0.61 -2.42 -7.19
N VAL A 126 0.93 -3.66 -7.55
CA VAL A 126 1.82 -3.96 -8.70
C VAL A 126 1.26 -3.35 -9.98
N ASP A 127 -0.02 -3.59 -10.27
CA ASP A 127 -0.69 -3.09 -11.47
C ASP A 127 -0.69 -1.54 -11.53
N LEU A 128 -0.93 -0.88 -10.40
CA LEU A 128 -0.90 0.60 -10.30
C LEU A 128 0.50 1.17 -10.54
N VAL A 129 1.54 0.54 -9.98
CA VAL A 129 2.93 0.98 -10.16
C VAL A 129 3.38 0.74 -11.59
N ASP A 130 2.99 -0.37 -12.21
CA ASP A 130 3.40 -0.71 -13.57
C ASP A 130 2.67 0.16 -14.62
N ALA A 131 1.41 0.56 -14.36
CA ALA A 131 0.60 1.40 -15.25
C ALA A 131 0.90 2.91 -15.17
N ALA A 132 1.52 3.39 -14.09
CA ALA A 132 1.92 4.78 -13.88
C ALA A 132 3.29 5.10 -14.50
#